data_AF-A0A961F325-F1
#
_entry.id   AF-A0A961F325-F1
#
_cell.length_a   1.000
_cell.length_b   1.000
_cell.length_c   1.000
_cell.angle_alpha   90.00
_cell.angle_beta   90.00
_cell.angle_gamma   90.00
#
_symmetry.space_group_name_H-M   'P 1'
#
loop_
_entity.id
_entity.type
_entity.pdbx_description
1 polymer ?
#
loop_
_entity_poly.entity_id
_entity_poly.type
_entity_poly.pdbx_seq_one_letter_code
_entity_poly.pdbx_strand_id
1 'polypeptide(L)'
;AGIPESRHDHAHLACEAALEIASWMQAHRSRMELAGRTLWNFRIGLHSGPVTAGVIGTKKFAYDIWGDTVNTASRMERFAMPGEINISATTYEIVHEHYHCEARDSVDVPGKGMMQMYRLERKGN
;
A
#
# COMPACT_ATOMS: atom_id res chain seq x y z
N ALA A 1 13.52 5.76 4.25
CA ALA A 1 12.88 4.43 4.43
C ALA A 1 13.45 3.49 3.37
N GLY A 2 13.13 2.18 3.41
CA GLY A 2 13.93 1.15 2.74
C GLY A 2 14.80 0.45 3.78
N ILE A 3 14.50 -0.80 4.03
CA ILE A 3 15.10 -1.62 5.09
C ILE A 3 15.69 -2.85 4.41
N PRO A 4 16.89 -3.33 4.83
CA PRO A 4 17.73 -2.81 5.92
C PRO A 4 18.51 -1.54 5.54
N GLU A 5 18.71 -1.30 4.25
CA GLU A 5 19.44 -0.15 3.73
C GLU A 5 18.47 0.92 3.24
N SER A 6 18.69 2.15 3.69
CA SER A 6 17.89 3.30 3.25
C SER A 6 18.01 3.46 1.73
N ARG A 7 16.87 3.66 1.08
CA ARG A 7 16.77 3.92 -0.35
C ARG A 7 15.94 5.16 -0.59
N HIS A 8 16.20 5.88 -1.67
CA HIS A 8 15.43 7.07 -2.04
C HIS A 8 14.21 6.72 -2.90
N ASP A 9 14.28 5.64 -3.66
CA ASP A 9 13.23 5.13 -4.55
C ASP A 9 12.24 4.18 -3.85
N HIS A 10 12.29 4.05 -2.52
CA HIS A 10 11.51 3.06 -1.76
C HIS A 10 10.00 3.19 -2.00
N ALA A 11 9.48 4.42 -2.14
CA ALA A 11 8.07 4.67 -2.35
C ALA A 11 7.65 4.24 -3.76
N HIS A 12 8.48 4.52 -4.77
CA HIS A 12 8.25 4.08 -6.15
C HIS A 12 8.23 2.56 -6.25
N LEU A 13 9.23 1.88 -5.66
CA LEU A 13 9.27 0.42 -5.66
C LEU A 13 8.05 -0.21 -4.99
N ALA A 14 7.56 0.37 -3.89
CA ALA A 14 6.34 -0.09 -3.24
C ALA A 14 5.09 0.14 -4.11
N CYS A 15 5.01 1.27 -4.81
CA CYS A 15 3.94 1.55 -5.77
C CYS A 15 3.97 0.57 -6.95
N GLU A 16 5.13 0.31 -7.56
CA GLU A 16 5.26 -0.67 -8.65
C GLU A 16 4.85 -2.06 -8.19
N ALA A 17 5.36 -2.53 -7.05
CA ALA A 17 4.99 -3.83 -6.52
C ALA A 17 3.47 -3.95 -6.29
N ALA A 18 2.84 -2.89 -5.76
CA ALA A 18 1.39 -2.86 -5.57
C ALA A 18 0.62 -2.94 -6.91
N LEU A 19 1.07 -2.19 -7.92
CA LEU A 19 0.48 -2.18 -9.26
C LEU A 19 0.65 -3.52 -9.99
N GLU A 20 1.80 -4.18 -9.81
CA GLU A 20 2.05 -5.53 -10.34
C GLU A 20 1.14 -6.57 -9.68
N ILE A 21 1.00 -6.54 -8.35
CA ILE A 21 0.07 -7.41 -7.62
C ILE A 21 -1.36 -7.18 -8.12
N ALA A 22 -1.79 -5.92 -8.26
CA ALA A 22 -3.12 -5.60 -8.74
C ALA A 22 -3.37 -6.13 -10.16
N SER A 23 -2.41 -5.94 -11.06
CA SER A 23 -2.48 -6.43 -12.44
C SER A 23 -2.55 -7.96 -12.50
N TRP A 24 -1.74 -8.64 -11.69
CA TRP A 24 -1.76 -10.10 -11.60
C TRP A 24 -3.09 -10.62 -11.07
N MET A 25 -3.63 -10.00 -10.01
CA MET A 25 -4.92 -10.38 -9.43
C MET A 25 -6.07 -10.21 -10.44
N GLN A 26 -6.06 -9.13 -11.23
CA GLN A 26 -7.05 -8.92 -12.29
C GLN A 26 -6.96 -9.98 -13.39
N ALA A 27 -5.76 -10.26 -13.90
CA ALA A 27 -5.54 -11.31 -14.90
C ALA A 27 -5.93 -12.70 -14.37
N HIS A 28 -5.62 -12.98 -13.11
CA HIS A 28 -5.95 -14.24 -12.46
C HIS A 28 -7.46 -14.39 -12.23
N ARG A 29 -8.16 -13.31 -11.88
CA ARG A 29 -9.62 -13.28 -11.73
C ARG A 29 -10.31 -13.71 -13.02
N SER A 30 -9.93 -13.13 -14.18
CA SER A 30 -10.51 -13.51 -15.47
C SER A 30 -10.33 -15.01 -15.77
N ARG A 31 -9.18 -15.58 -15.44
CA ARG A 31 -8.91 -17.02 -15.61
C ARG A 31 -9.76 -17.89 -14.68
N MET A 32 -9.95 -17.46 -13.44
CA MET A 32 -10.75 -18.21 -12.45
C MET A 32 -12.25 -18.17 -12.78
N GLU A 33 -12.76 -17.02 -13.24
CA GLU A 33 -14.15 -16.86 -13.66
C GLU A 33 -14.48 -17.77 -14.85
N LEU A 34 -13.57 -17.89 -15.84
CA LEU A 34 -13.69 -18.86 -16.94
C LEU A 34 -13.71 -20.32 -16.46
N ALA A 35 -13.09 -20.62 -15.32
CA ALA A 35 -13.08 -21.94 -14.70
C ALA A 35 -14.24 -22.16 -13.70
N GLY A 36 -15.21 -21.24 -13.63
CA GLY A 36 -16.34 -21.32 -12.70
C GLY A 36 -15.95 -21.14 -11.22
N ARG A 37 -14.83 -20.47 -10.93
CA ARG A 37 -14.32 -20.24 -9.57
C ARG A 37 -14.30 -18.75 -9.26
N THR A 38 -14.70 -18.40 -8.04
CA THR A 38 -14.65 -17.01 -7.56
C THR A 38 -13.29 -16.73 -6.91
N LEU A 39 -12.63 -15.65 -7.35
CA LEU A 39 -11.43 -15.14 -6.68
C LEU A 39 -11.79 -14.14 -5.58
N TRP A 40 -11.06 -14.21 -4.46
CA TRP A 40 -11.15 -13.24 -3.38
C TRP A 40 -10.68 -11.84 -3.84
N ASN A 41 -11.25 -10.80 -3.24
CA ASN A 41 -10.82 -9.42 -3.48
C ASN A 41 -9.60 -9.07 -2.62
N PHE A 42 -8.76 -8.20 -3.13
CA PHE A 42 -7.61 -7.65 -2.40
C PHE A 42 -7.85 -6.16 -2.07
N ARG A 43 -7.05 -5.63 -1.16
CA ARG A 43 -6.87 -4.21 -0.92
C ARG A 43 -5.40 -3.98 -0.58
N ILE A 44 -4.83 -2.88 -1.04
CA ILE A 44 -3.45 -2.50 -0.72
C ILE A 44 -3.45 -1.08 -0.17
N GLY A 45 -2.69 -0.86 0.90
CA GLY A 45 -2.50 0.44 1.54
C GLY A 45 -1.03 0.79 1.64
N LEU A 46 -0.62 1.97 1.15
CA LEU A 46 0.76 2.43 1.21
C LEU A 46 0.89 3.74 1.99
N HIS A 47 1.89 3.81 2.87
CA HIS A 47 2.27 5.01 3.58
C HIS A 47 3.80 5.07 3.73
N SER A 48 4.36 6.27 3.59
CA SER A 48 5.80 6.54 3.73
C SER A 48 6.07 7.29 5.02
N GLY A 49 7.03 6.82 5.81
CA GLY A 49 7.42 7.46 7.06
C GLY A 49 8.48 6.65 7.83
N PRO A 50 8.86 7.12 9.03
CA PRO A 50 9.85 6.44 9.87
C PRO A 50 9.29 5.14 10.47
N VAL A 51 10.13 4.11 10.50
CA VAL A 51 9.79 2.79 11.05
C VAL A 51 10.91 2.31 11.96
N THR A 52 10.55 1.48 12.94
CA THR A 52 11.50 0.75 13.80
C THR A 52 11.50 -0.70 13.37
N ALA A 53 12.68 -1.29 13.18
CA ALA A 53 12.81 -2.67 12.78
C ALA A 53 13.83 -3.40 13.66
N GLY A 54 13.59 -4.68 13.91
CA GLY A 54 14.45 -5.45 14.79
C GLY A 54 14.03 -6.91 14.87
N VAL A 55 14.83 -7.69 15.59
CA VAL A 55 14.55 -9.10 15.86
C VAL A 55 13.94 -9.21 17.25
N ILE A 56 12.72 -9.75 17.33
CA ILE A 56 12.06 -10.07 18.60
C ILE A 56 12.09 -11.57 18.84
N GLY A 57 12.28 -11.94 20.12
CA GLY A 57 12.20 -13.31 20.61
C GLY A 57 13.57 -13.88 21.01
N THR A 58 13.59 -14.63 22.11
CA THR A 58 14.80 -15.32 22.61
C THR A 58 14.90 -16.77 22.15
N LYS A 59 13.80 -17.36 21.65
CA LYS A 59 13.72 -18.76 21.18
C LYS A 59 13.31 -18.93 19.72
N LYS A 60 12.58 -17.97 19.16
CA LYS A 60 12.23 -17.90 17.72
C LYS A 60 12.50 -16.48 17.27
N PHE A 61 13.59 -16.28 16.54
CA PHE A 61 13.97 -14.98 16.01
C PHE A 61 13.01 -14.62 14.86
N ALA A 62 12.20 -13.59 15.04
CA ALA A 62 11.40 -13.00 13.97
C ALA A 62 11.88 -11.57 13.72
N TYR A 63 12.27 -11.29 12.48
CA TYR A 63 12.52 -9.91 12.04
C TYR A 63 11.18 -9.27 11.71
N ASP A 64 10.89 -8.14 12.35
CA ASP A 64 9.60 -7.49 12.22
C ASP A 64 9.75 -5.97 12.33
N ILE A 65 8.71 -5.24 11.88
CA ILE A 65 8.67 -3.79 11.72
C ILE A 65 7.50 -3.20 12.49
N TRP A 66 7.77 -2.13 13.25
CA TRP A 66 6.78 -1.46 14.08
C TRP A 66 6.86 0.05 13.92
N GLY A 67 5.80 0.73 14.36
CA GLY A 67 5.72 2.18 14.39
C GLY A 67 4.41 2.72 13.85
N ASP A 68 4.25 4.03 13.98
CA ASP A 68 3.07 4.74 13.50
C ASP A 68 2.91 4.64 11.96
N THR A 69 4.01 4.52 11.22
CA THR A 69 3.98 4.35 9.76
C THR A 69 3.31 3.04 9.34
N VAL A 70 3.59 1.92 10.00
CA VAL A 70 2.93 0.63 9.66
C VAL A 70 1.46 0.64 10.03
N ASN A 71 1.10 1.28 11.15
CA ASN A 71 -0.30 1.46 11.55
C ASN A 71 -1.05 2.32 10.53
N THR A 72 -0.44 3.40 10.06
CA THR A 72 -1.03 4.28 9.04
C THR A 72 -1.20 3.56 7.71
N ALA A 73 -0.21 2.78 7.28
CA ALA A 73 -0.33 1.95 6.07
C ALA A 73 -1.49 0.96 6.17
N SER A 74 -1.65 0.30 7.33
CA SER A 74 -2.81 -0.57 7.59
C SER A 74 -4.14 0.18 7.53
N ARG A 75 -4.20 1.44 7.98
CA ARG A 75 -5.40 2.27 7.80
C ARG A 75 -5.66 2.57 6.32
N MET A 76 -4.62 2.88 5.53
CA MET A 76 -4.78 3.10 4.10
C MET A 76 -5.38 1.86 3.41
N GLU A 77 -4.97 0.65 3.78
CA GLU A 77 -5.53 -0.61 3.25
C GLU A 77 -6.99 -0.76 3.66
N ARG A 78 -7.30 -0.52 4.93
CA ARG A 78 -8.66 -0.64 5.46
C ARG A 78 -9.66 0.26 4.75
N PHE A 79 -9.23 1.47 4.38
CA PHE A 79 -10.08 2.45 3.69
C PHE A 79 -10.01 2.35 2.16
N ALA A 80 -9.19 1.46 1.61
CA ALA A 80 -9.20 1.18 0.17
C ALA A 80 -10.53 0.51 -0.23
N MET A 81 -11.03 0.82 -1.43
CA MET A 81 -12.11 0.01 -2.00
C MET A 81 -11.57 -1.36 -2.45
N PRO A 82 -12.40 -2.42 -2.48
CA PRO A 82 -11.98 -3.73 -2.96
C PRO A 82 -11.41 -3.66 -4.38
N GLY A 83 -10.23 -4.26 -4.58
CA GLY A 83 -9.52 -4.30 -5.87
C GLY A 83 -8.59 -3.10 -6.11
N GLU A 84 -8.43 -2.21 -5.13
CA GLU A 84 -7.68 -0.97 -5.31
C GLU A 84 -6.46 -0.84 -4.39
N ILE A 85 -5.60 0.11 -4.79
CA ILE A 85 -4.43 0.55 -4.04
C ILE A 85 -4.72 1.96 -3.55
N ASN A 86 -4.59 2.16 -2.24
CA ASN A 86 -4.81 3.44 -1.60
C ASN A 86 -3.51 3.94 -0.96
N ILE A 87 -3.19 5.21 -1.16
CA ILE A 87 -1.97 5.82 -0.66
C ILE A 87 -2.30 7.06 0.17
N SER A 88 -1.52 7.27 1.24
CA SER A 88 -1.61 8.49 2.04
C SER A 88 -1.10 9.72 1.27
N ALA A 89 -1.51 10.92 1.69
CA ALA A 89 -0.92 12.18 1.22
C ALA A 89 0.61 12.21 1.27
N THR A 90 1.23 11.68 2.33
CA THR A 90 2.70 11.63 2.44
C THR A 90 3.36 10.81 1.33
N THR A 91 2.77 9.68 0.94
CA THR A 91 3.28 8.90 -0.19
C THR A 91 2.98 9.60 -1.51
N TYR A 92 1.79 10.20 -1.65
CA TYR A 92 1.40 10.96 -2.84
C TYR A 92 2.42 12.06 -3.16
N GLU A 93 2.82 12.88 -2.19
CA GLU A 93 3.81 13.95 -2.40
C GLU A 93 5.12 13.43 -3.01
N ILE A 94 5.52 12.19 -2.70
CA ILE A 94 6.74 11.58 -3.22
C ILE A 94 6.56 11.07 -4.67
N VAL A 95 5.39 10.55 -5.02
CA VAL A 95 5.23 9.72 -6.23
C VAL A 95 4.31 10.33 -7.29
N HIS A 96 3.54 11.38 -6.97
CA HIS A 96 2.46 11.90 -7.82
C HIS A 96 2.89 12.35 -9.23
N GLU A 97 4.14 12.75 -9.43
CA GLU A 97 4.62 13.12 -10.78
C GLU A 97 4.72 11.90 -11.73
N HIS A 98 4.91 10.70 -11.16
CA HIS A 98 5.19 9.47 -11.91
C HIS A 98 3.96 8.59 -12.12
N TYR A 99 2.93 8.71 -11.28
CA TYR A 99 1.73 7.88 -11.31
C TYR A 99 0.47 8.71 -11.51
N HIS A 100 -0.63 8.06 -11.89
CA HIS A 100 -1.94 8.69 -11.78
C HIS A 100 -2.46 8.45 -10.36
N CYS A 101 -2.82 9.53 -9.67
CA CYS A 101 -3.30 9.50 -8.30
C CYS A 101 -4.61 10.26 -8.21
N GLU A 102 -5.72 9.54 -8.06
CA GLU A 102 -7.05 10.14 -7.94
C GLU A 102 -7.33 10.48 -6.48
N ALA A 103 -7.62 11.75 -6.18
CA ALA A 103 -7.95 12.19 -4.83
C ALA A 103 -9.27 11.56 -4.36
N ARG A 104 -9.29 11.10 -3.10
CA ARG A 104 -10.49 10.54 -2.45
C ARG A 104 -11.02 11.50 -1.40
N ASP A 105 -12.21 11.26 -0.89
CA ASP A 105 -12.67 12.00 0.29
C ASP A 105 -11.73 11.78 1.47
N SER A 106 -11.48 12.84 2.23
CA SER A 106 -10.73 12.74 3.48
C SER A 106 -11.50 11.90 4.50
N VAL A 107 -10.80 11.03 5.21
CA VAL A 107 -11.41 10.13 6.21
C VAL A 107 -10.88 10.46 7.60
N ASP A 108 -11.77 10.48 8.59
CA ASP A 108 -11.35 10.61 9.99
C ASP A 108 -10.69 9.32 10.48
N VAL A 109 -9.41 9.41 10.83
CA VAL A 109 -8.62 8.31 11.33
C VAL A 109 -8.41 8.50 12.84
N PRO A 110 -8.89 7.57 13.70
CA PRO A 110 -8.75 7.69 15.14
C PRO A 110 -7.29 7.93 15.56
N GLY A 111 -7.06 9.01 16.31
CA GLY A 111 -5.74 9.43 16.77
C GLY A 111 -4.92 10.24 15.75
N LYS A 112 -5.43 10.46 14.54
CA LYS A 112 -4.77 11.26 13.48
C LYS A 112 -5.65 12.38 12.92
N GLY A 113 -6.97 12.30 13.11
CA GLY A 113 -7.91 13.25 12.53
C GLY A 113 -8.15 12.98 11.04
N MET A 114 -8.58 14.01 10.32
CA MET A 114 -8.88 13.92 8.90
C MET A 114 -7.60 13.65 8.08
N MET A 115 -7.61 12.56 7.32
CA MET A 115 -6.52 12.18 6.44
C MET A 115 -6.97 12.16 4.98
N GLN A 116 -6.28 12.94 4.15
CA GLN A 116 -6.42 12.90 2.71
C GLN A 116 -5.76 11.64 2.14
N MET A 117 -6.46 10.97 1.22
CA MET A 117 -6.04 9.73 0.59
C MET A 117 -6.17 9.82 -0.93
N TYR A 118 -5.43 8.96 -1.63
CA TYR A 118 -5.41 8.92 -3.08
C TYR A 118 -5.48 7.47 -3.54
N ARG A 119 -6.29 7.21 -4.57
CA ARG A 119 -6.24 5.94 -5.30
C ARG A 119 -5.06 5.99 -6.26
N LEU A 120 -4.18 4.99 -6.16
CA LEU A 120 -3.03 4.87 -7.05
C LEU A 120 -3.39 4.06 -8.29
N GLU A 121 -3.03 4.58 -9.45
CA GLU A 121 -3.19 3.93 -10.73
C GLU A 121 -1.93 4.10 -11.61
N ARG A 122 -1.77 3.17 -12.56
CA ARG A 122 -0.70 3.28 -13.54
C ARG A 122 -1.01 4.45 -14.46
N LYS A 123 -0.03 5.32 -14.70
CA LYS A 123 -0.14 6.38 -15.70
C LYS A 123 -0.32 5.71 -17.07
N GLY A 124 -1.43 5.98 -17.75
CA GLY A 124 -1.64 5.48 -19.11
C GLY A 124 -0.59 6.06 -20.04
N ASN A 125 -0.09 5.23 -20.97
CA ASN A 125 0.63 5.72 -22.15
C ASN A 125 -0.38 6.29 -23.16
#